data_AF-D0N0Z0-F1
#
_entry.id   AF-D0N0Z0-F1
#
_cell.length_a   1.000
_cell.length_b   1.000
_cell.length_c   1.000
_cell.angle_alpha   90.00
_cell.angle_beta   90.00
_cell.angle_gamma   90.00
#
_symmetry.space_group_name_H-M   'P 1'
#
loop_
_entity.id
_entity.type
_entity.pdbx_description
1 polymer ?
#
loop_
_entity_poly.entity_id
_entity_poly.type
_entity_poly.pdbx_seq_one_letter_code
_entity_poly.pdbx_strand_id
1 'polypeptide(L)'
;MRNHWIVTLLAVAIFAAGNAAVATTAVGHQVLSSSTRKLRAHTEVGDERANSPSLSVYENLARALPKLLQDDEITVLAGKALAKKTSSSDVVFLMLGLDKGLPGILSNPNLKQFAYYLELTEKAPTQTLVTKLVNQYGDDVLAKYLFDIKHHAINVNKGVKDEAASLQVAQFIKWIYEGVTPSKVREKLDVRPETWSRNPYEGVYDEFTRGYIAIRSKSRSPVAI
;
A
#
# COMPACT_ATOMS: atom_id res chain seq x y z
N MET A 1 10.66 39.68 -12.07
CA MET A 1 9.40 39.79 -12.85
C MET A 1 9.19 38.44 -13.52
N ARG A 2 8.21 37.67 -13.05
CA ARG A 2 6.86 37.56 -13.65
C ARG A 2 6.90 36.58 -14.84
N ASN A 3 6.52 35.30 -14.61
CA ASN A 3 5.31 34.67 -15.18
C ASN A 3 5.53 34.16 -16.63
N HIS A 4 4.90 33.15 -17.21
CA HIS A 4 3.77 32.25 -16.92
C HIS A 4 3.91 31.03 -17.86
N TRP A 5 3.16 29.97 -17.55
CA TRP A 5 2.85 28.84 -18.42
C TRP A 5 2.34 29.23 -19.81
N ILE A 6 2.58 28.36 -20.80
CA ILE A 6 1.65 28.17 -21.92
C ILE A 6 1.47 26.67 -22.20
N VAL A 7 0.23 26.23 -22.00
CA VAL A 7 -0.38 25.01 -22.56
C VAL A 7 -0.83 25.33 -23.99
N THR A 8 -0.60 24.41 -24.94
CA THR A 8 -1.40 24.36 -26.18
C THR A 8 -1.76 22.91 -26.52
N LEU A 9 -3.07 22.72 -26.69
CA LEU A 9 -3.81 21.55 -27.10
C LEU A 9 -4.14 21.64 -28.61
N LEU A 10 -4.66 20.52 -29.17
CA LEU A 10 -5.29 20.32 -30.51
C LEU A 10 -4.32 20.10 -31.71
N ALA A 11 -4.59 19.22 -32.70
CA ALA A 11 -5.86 18.69 -33.18
C ALA A 11 -5.74 17.32 -33.91
N VAL A 12 -6.92 16.73 -34.11
CA VAL A 12 -7.34 15.52 -34.83
C VAL A 12 -6.93 15.46 -36.31
N ALA A 13 -6.69 14.25 -36.83
CA ALA A 13 -7.05 13.89 -38.20
C ALA A 13 -7.36 12.38 -38.32
N ILE A 14 -8.61 12.07 -38.64
CA ILE A 14 -9.09 10.78 -39.15
C ILE A 14 -8.75 10.74 -40.64
N PHE A 15 -8.22 9.61 -41.14
CA PHE A 15 -8.40 9.24 -42.54
C PHE A 15 -8.58 7.71 -42.66
N ALA A 16 -9.69 7.34 -43.28
CA ALA A 16 -10.02 5.99 -43.71
C ALA A 16 -9.49 5.74 -45.14
N ALA A 17 -9.31 4.46 -45.47
CA ALA A 17 -9.54 3.80 -46.77
C ALA A 17 -8.40 2.85 -47.17
N GLY A 18 -8.76 1.66 -47.67
CA GLY A 18 -7.85 0.80 -48.43
C GLY A 18 -8.19 -0.69 -48.35
N ASN A 19 -9.08 -1.13 -49.22
CA ASN A 19 -9.55 -2.51 -49.34
C ASN A 19 -8.53 -3.44 -50.03
N ALA A 20 -8.86 -4.74 -49.96
CA ALA A 20 -8.65 -5.80 -50.95
C ALA A 20 -7.51 -6.80 -50.69
N ALA A 21 -7.89 -8.06 -50.44
CA ALA A 21 -7.69 -9.13 -51.41
C ALA A 21 -8.54 -10.34 -51.03
N VAL A 22 -9.42 -10.73 -51.97
CA VAL A 22 -10.19 -11.97 -52.01
C VAL A 22 -9.36 -13.04 -52.70
N ALA A 23 -9.38 -14.28 -52.18
CA ALA A 23 -9.08 -15.50 -52.95
C ALA A 23 -9.93 -16.69 -52.44
N THR A 24 -11.11 -16.82 -53.02
CA THR A 24 -11.71 -18.02 -53.65
C THR A 24 -11.50 -19.43 -53.05
N THR A 25 -12.58 -19.91 -52.42
CA THR A 25 -13.27 -21.22 -52.46
C THR A 25 -12.53 -22.54 -52.75
N ALA A 26 -12.82 -23.55 -51.93
CA ALA A 26 -13.15 -24.90 -52.39
C ALA A 26 -14.32 -25.47 -51.56
N VAL A 27 -15.34 -25.97 -52.28
CA VAL A 27 -16.59 -26.54 -51.78
C VAL A 27 -16.46 -28.07 -51.66
N GLY A 28 -17.02 -28.65 -50.60
CA GLY A 28 -17.28 -30.09 -50.45
C GLY A 28 -18.52 -30.33 -49.60
N HIS A 29 -19.47 -31.12 -50.11
CA HIS A 29 -20.86 -31.26 -49.65
C HIS A 29 -21.10 -32.18 -48.42
N GLN A 30 -22.00 -31.72 -47.54
CA GLN A 30 -23.13 -32.39 -46.83
C GLN A 30 -23.00 -33.85 -46.32
N VAL A 31 -23.15 -34.07 -44.99
CA VAL A 31 -24.02 -35.12 -44.37
C VAL A 31 -24.43 -34.67 -42.94
N LEU A 32 -25.73 -34.66 -42.65
CA LEU A 32 -26.32 -34.58 -41.30
C LEU A 32 -26.10 -35.88 -40.51
N SER A 33 -25.69 -35.80 -39.24
CA SER A 33 -26.39 -36.46 -38.10
C SER A 33 -25.57 -36.45 -36.80
N SER A 34 -26.27 -36.10 -35.71
CA SER A 34 -26.16 -36.68 -34.37
C SER A 34 -24.96 -36.36 -33.46
N SER A 35 -25.30 -35.56 -32.44
CA SER A 35 -24.99 -35.76 -31.01
C SER A 35 -24.12 -34.69 -30.35
N THR A 36 -24.74 -34.17 -29.30
CA THR A 36 -24.39 -33.04 -28.45
C THR A 36 -23.13 -33.22 -27.61
N ARG A 37 -22.47 -32.08 -27.36
CA ARG A 37 -21.73 -31.71 -26.14
C ARG A 37 -20.34 -32.34 -25.97
N LYS A 38 -19.30 -31.61 -26.40
CA LYS A 38 -17.94 -31.73 -25.85
C LYS A 38 -17.46 -30.38 -25.30
N LEU A 39 -17.01 -30.44 -24.05
CA LEU A 39 -16.17 -29.53 -23.26
C LEU A 39 -16.07 -28.09 -23.78
N ARG A 40 -16.68 -27.14 -23.07
CA ARG A 40 -16.17 -25.76 -23.07
C ARG A 40 -14.87 -25.77 -22.26
N ALA A 41 -13.77 -25.46 -22.94
CA ALA A 41 -12.51 -25.10 -22.35
C ALA A 41 -12.73 -23.95 -21.36
N HIS A 42 -12.17 -24.11 -20.16
CA HIS A 42 -12.04 -23.01 -19.22
C HIS A 42 -11.10 -21.98 -19.86
N THR A 43 -11.63 -20.79 -20.13
CA THR A 43 -10.79 -19.60 -20.21
C THR A 43 -10.20 -19.43 -18.82
N GLU A 44 -8.92 -19.75 -18.65
CA GLU A 44 -8.14 -19.29 -17.51
C GLU A 44 -8.10 -17.76 -17.58
N VAL A 45 -9.11 -17.14 -16.97
CA VAL A 45 -8.94 -15.83 -16.36
C VAL A 45 -7.94 -16.09 -15.24
N GLY A 46 -6.70 -15.64 -15.43
CA GLY A 46 -5.63 -15.80 -14.46
C GLY A 46 -6.15 -15.42 -13.07
N ASP A 47 -6.21 -16.41 -12.20
CA ASP A 47 -6.53 -16.26 -10.80
C ASP A 47 -5.41 -15.48 -10.09
N GLU A 48 -5.34 -14.16 -10.30
CA GLU A 48 -4.54 -13.27 -9.43
C GLU A 48 -5.13 -13.16 -8.01
N ARG A 49 -6.22 -13.89 -7.73
CA ARG A 49 -6.91 -13.91 -6.44
C ARG A 49 -6.32 -14.90 -5.42
N ALA A 50 -5.36 -15.74 -5.81
CA ALA A 50 -4.84 -16.82 -4.97
C ALA A 50 -3.66 -16.45 -4.05
N ASN A 51 -3.00 -15.30 -4.24
CA ASN A 51 -1.84 -14.93 -3.42
C ASN A 51 -2.19 -13.94 -2.31
N SER A 52 -3.19 -14.27 -1.49
CA SER A 52 -3.53 -13.46 -0.32
C SER A 52 -2.41 -13.57 0.73
N PRO A 53 -1.78 -12.47 1.17
CA PRO A 53 -0.77 -12.53 2.22
C PRO A 53 -1.38 -13.13 3.49
N SER A 54 -0.78 -14.19 4.02
CA SER A 54 -1.21 -14.80 5.27
C SER A 54 -1.07 -13.81 6.43
N LEU A 55 -1.81 -14.03 7.52
CA LEU A 55 -1.65 -13.25 8.76
C LEU A 55 -0.19 -13.20 9.22
N SER A 56 0.56 -14.29 9.04
CA SER A 56 1.98 -14.34 9.37
C SER A 56 2.80 -13.33 8.57
N VAL A 57 2.43 -13.00 7.32
CA VAL A 57 3.09 -11.92 6.56
C VAL A 57 2.87 -10.57 7.23
N TYR A 58 1.65 -10.28 7.70
CA TYR A 58 1.35 -9.02 8.42
C TYR A 58 2.06 -8.95 9.78
N GLU A 59 2.03 -10.02 10.57
CA GLU A 59 2.72 -10.10 11.87
C GLU A 59 4.25 -9.99 11.70
N ASN A 60 4.80 -10.66 10.68
CA ASN A 60 6.24 -10.63 10.40
C ASN A 60 6.68 -9.25 9.90
N LEU A 61 5.89 -8.59 9.04
CA LEU A 61 6.21 -7.25 8.54
C LEU A 61 6.15 -6.21 9.66
N ALA A 62 5.13 -6.27 10.52
CA ALA A 62 5.03 -5.38 11.68
C ALA A 62 6.17 -5.57 12.68
N ARG A 63 6.61 -6.83 12.88
CA ARG A 63 7.76 -7.16 13.74
C ARG A 63 9.10 -6.77 13.09
N ALA A 64 9.18 -6.76 11.76
CA ALA A 64 10.37 -6.40 11.01
C ALA A 64 10.52 -4.89 10.82
N LEU A 65 9.46 -4.09 10.99
CA LEU A 65 9.46 -2.65 10.75
C LEU A 65 10.66 -1.91 11.38
N PRO A 66 11.01 -2.11 12.66
CA PRO A 66 12.14 -1.39 13.24
C PRO A 66 13.48 -1.77 12.60
N LYS A 67 13.64 -3.04 12.22
CA LYS A 67 14.85 -3.56 11.55
C LYS A 67 14.95 -3.09 10.10
N LEU A 68 13.82 -2.93 9.42
CA LEU A 68 13.76 -2.39 8.05
C LEU A 68 14.10 -0.90 8.02
N LEU A 69 13.82 -0.19 9.11
CA LEU A 69 14.20 1.20 9.33
C LEU A 69 15.58 1.36 10.01
N GLN A 70 16.39 0.31 10.12
CA GLN A 70 17.74 0.37 10.69
C GLN A 70 18.78 -0.03 9.65
N ASP A 71 19.73 0.84 9.37
CA ASP A 71 20.66 0.65 8.26
C ASP A 71 22.12 0.97 8.59
N ASP A 72 22.43 1.80 9.60
CA ASP A 72 23.83 2.08 9.93
C ASP A 72 24.16 2.27 11.43
N GLU A 73 25.45 2.07 11.75
CA GLU A 73 26.01 2.21 13.10
C GLU A 73 25.87 3.65 13.63
N ILE A 74 25.84 4.64 12.74
CA ILE A 74 25.66 6.05 13.08
C ILE A 74 24.27 6.28 13.67
N THR A 75 23.23 5.75 13.04
CA THR A 75 21.84 5.81 13.52
C THR A 75 21.69 5.20 14.90
N VAL A 76 22.36 4.06 15.13
CA VAL A 76 22.39 3.35 16.41
C VAL A 76 23.04 4.20 17.51
N LEU A 77 24.21 4.77 17.26
CA LEU A 77 24.91 5.61 18.22
C LEU A 77 24.13 6.89 18.54
N ALA A 78 23.55 7.51 17.50
CA ALA A 78 22.81 8.75 17.64
C ALA A 78 21.49 8.54 18.41
N GLY A 79 20.78 7.43 18.18
CA GLY A 79 19.60 7.10 18.98
C GLY A 79 19.93 6.72 20.43
N LYS A 80 21.05 6.03 20.70
CA LYS A 80 21.55 5.81 22.07
C LYS A 80 21.84 7.14 22.78
N ALA A 81 22.45 8.09 22.09
CA ALA A 81 22.74 9.41 22.65
C ALA A 81 21.45 10.19 22.97
N LEU A 82 20.44 10.13 22.10
CA LEU A 82 19.12 10.74 22.35
C LEU A 82 18.41 10.11 23.56
N ALA A 83 18.40 8.78 23.65
CA ALA A 83 17.79 8.05 24.77
C ALA A 83 18.44 8.38 26.12
N LYS A 84 19.73 8.75 26.14
CA LYS A 84 20.41 9.27 27.33
C LYS A 84 20.00 10.71 27.68
N LYS A 85 19.65 11.52 26.67
CA LYS A 85 19.33 12.95 26.85
C LYS A 85 17.90 13.17 27.31
N THR A 86 16.95 12.38 26.80
CA THR A 86 15.52 12.53 27.10
C THR A 86 14.77 11.22 26.84
N SER A 87 13.69 11.01 27.57
CA SER A 87 12.74 9.90 27.33
C SER A 87 11.45 10.37 26.66
N SER A 88 11.29 11.68 26.39
CA SER A 88 10.11 12.20 25.71
C SER A 88 10.20 12.01 24.19
N SER A 89 9.39 11.10 23.66
CA SER A 89 9.30 10.85 22.21
C SER A 89 8.78 12.06 21.42
N ASP A 90 7.95 12.92 22.01
CA ASP A 90 7.52 14.19 21.39
C ASP A 90 8.69 15.15 21.15
N VAL A 91 9.52 15.34 22.18
CA VAL A 91 10.69 16.22 22.09
C VAL A 91 11.66 15.72 21.03
N VAL A 92 11.91 14.40 20.98
CA VAL A 92 12.82 13.82 19.98
C VAL A 92 12.25 13.91 18.57
N PHE A 93 10.94 13.68 18.39
CA PHE A 93 10.28 13.80 17.08
C PHE A 93 10.46 15.21 16.47
N LEU A 94 10.25 16.25 17.28
CA LEU A 94 10.46 17.64 16.89
C LEU A 94 11.94 17.99 16.70
N MET A 95 12.82 17.51 17.60
CA MET A 95 14.27 17.75 17.51
C MET A 95 14.86 17.17 16.21
N LEU A 96 14.31 16.05 15.74
CA LEU A 96 14.68 15.40 14.48
C LEU A 96 14.00 16.03 13.26
N GLY A 97 13.14 17.04 13.46
CA GLY A 97 12.44 17.76 12.39
C GLY A 97 11.48 16.87 11.60
N LEU A 98 10.94 15.83 12.22
CA LEU A 98 10.01 14.89 11.59
C LEU A 98 8.59 15.44 11.47
N ASP A 99 8.36 16.68 11.90
CA ASP A 99 7.13 17.45 11.80
C ASP A 99 7.04 18.30 10.52
N LYS A 100 8.16 18.50 9.82
CA LYS A 100 8.32 19.50 8.76
C LYS A 100 7.63 19.16 7.44
N GLY A 101 7.24 17.90 7.21
CA GLY A 101 6.57 17.53 5.97
C GLY A 101 6.52 16.03 5.71
N LEU A 102 5.38 15.58 5.21
CA LEU A 102 5.17 14.20 4.79
C LEU A 102 5.96 13.84 3.51
N PRO A 103 6.06 14.71 2.48
CA PRO A 103 6.84 14.40 1.29
C PRO A 103 8.31 14.15 1.63
N GLY A 104 8.81 12.96 1.32
CA GLY A 104 10.20 12.58 1.54
C GLY A 104 10.51 12.09 2.96
N ILE A 105 9.51 11.94 3.83
CA ILE A 105 9.71 11.46 5.22
C ILE A 105 10.40 10.09 5.25
N LEU A 106 10.08 9.20 4.30
CA LEU A 106 10.67 7.86 4.21
C LEU A 106 12.13 7.89 3.73
N SER A 107 12.53 8.96 3.04
CA SER A 107 13.92 9.18 2.64
C SER A 107 14.69 10.01 3.67
N ASN A 108 14.03 10.44 4.76
CA ASN A 108 14.69 11.19 5.83
C ASN A 108 15.40 10.22 6.78
N PRO A 109 16.75 10.26 6.88
CA PRO A 109 17.49 9.36 7.77
C PRO A 109 17.12 9.56 9.25
N ASN A 110 16.59 10.73 9.62
CA ASN A 110 16.15 10.98 10.98
C ASN A 110 14.93 10.12 11.38
N LEU A 111 14.13 9.64 10.43
CA LEU A 111 13.02 8.73 10.73
C LEU A 111 13.53 7.40 11.31
N LYS A 112 14.65 6.92 10.77
CA LYS A 112 15.34 5.71 11.20
C LYS A 112 15.94 5.87 12.59
N GLN A 113 16.59 7.01 12.81
CA GLN A 113 17.09 7.39 14.13
C GLN A 113 15.97 7.48 15.17
N PHE A 114 14.81 8.02 14.80
CA PHE A 114 13.66 8.07 15.68
C PHE A 114 13.09 6.68 15.97
N ALA A 115 12.97 5.81 14.96
CA ALA A 115 12.51 4.44 15.15
C ALA A 115 13.42 3.68 16.13
N TYR A 116 14.75 3.81 15.98
CA TYR A 116 15.71 3.20 16.90
C TYR A 116 15.64 3.80 18.32
N TYR A 117 15.48 5.12 18.45
CA TYR A 117 15.22 5.75 19.74
C TYR A 117 13.99 5.14 20.43
N LEU A 118 12.88 4.97 19.71
CA LEU A 118 11.67 4.39 20.27
C LEU A 118 11.87 2.94 20.71
N GLU A 119 12.70 2.14 20.03
CA GLU A 119 13.02 0.79 20.50
C GLU A 119 13.68 0.78 21.88
N LEU A 120 14.48 1.80 22.20
CA LEU A 120 15.17 1.91 23.47
C LEU A 120 14.27 2.46 24.58
N THR A 121 13.27 3.26 24.26
CA THR A 121 12.50 4.03 25.25
C THR A 121 11.04 3.60 25.40
N GLU A 122 10.43 3.01 24.37
CA GLU A 122 9.00 2.71 24.32
C GLU A 122 8.73 1.20 24.41
N LYS A 123 7.63 0.83 25.09
CA LYS A 123 7.19 -0.58 25.17
C LYS A 123 6.65 -1.11 23.84
N ALA A 124 6.08 -0.23 23.03
CA ALA A 124 5.44 -0.57 21.76
C ALA A 124 5.95 0.37 20.64
N PRO A 125 7.23 0.28 20.26
CA PRO A 125 7.91 1.27 19.40
C PRO A 125 7.20 1.48 18.06
N THR A 126 6.80 0.39 17.40
CA THR A 126 6.04 0.43 16.14
C THR A 126 4.71 1.19 16.27
N GLN A 127 3.97 0.95 17.36
CA GLN A 127 2.69 1.63 17.60
C GLN A 127 2.90 3.11 17.90
N THR A 128 3.91 3.44 18.70
CA THR A 128 4.27 4.83 18.99
C THR A 128 4.70 5.56 17.72
N LEU A 129 5.53 4.95 16.87
CA LEU A 129 6.00 5.53 15.60
C LEU A 129 4.83 5.92 14.70
N VAL A 130 3.94 4.96 14.41
CA VAL A 130 2.77 5.21 13.56
C VAL A 130 1.83 6.24 14.19
N THR A 131 1.63 6.19 15.51
CA THR A 131 0.79 7.16 16.22
C THR A 131 1.33 8.58 16.08
N LYS A 132 2.64 8.79 16.19
CA LYS A 132 3.27 10.11 15.97
C LYS A 132 3.07 10.59 14.53
N LEU A 133 3.29 9.73 13.54
CA LEU A 133 3.10 10.07 12.13
C LEU A 133 1.63 10.42 11.82
N VAL A 134 0.68 9.63 12.32
CA VAL A 134 -0.76 9.87 12.15
C VAL A 134 -1.19 11.17 12.82
N ASN A 135 -0.73 11.43 14.05
CA ASN A 135 -1.06 12.66 14.77
C ASN A 135 -0.51 13.91 14.06
N GLN A 136 0.67 13.79 13.45
CA GLN A 136 1.32 14.90 12.75
C GLN A 136 0.71 15.16 11.36
N TYR A 137 0.46 14.10 10.58
CA TYR A 137 0.16 14.23 9.16
C TYR A 137 -1.29 13.95 8.79
N GLY A 138 -2.07 13.38 9.73
CA GLY A 138 -3.41 12.90 9.46
C GLY A 138 -3.41 11.44 9.02
N ASP A 139 -4.41 10.71 9.52
CA ASP A 139 -4.53 9.27 9.37
C ASP A 139 -4.78 8.85 7.90
N ASP A 140 -5.75 9.49 7.24
CA ASP A 140 -6.08 9.20 5.86
C ASP A 140 -5.00 9.69 4.89
N VAL A 141 -4.42 10.87 5.16
CA VAL A 141 -3.32 11.44 4.36
C VAL A 141 -2.09 10.53 4.39
N LEU A 142 -1.70 10.05 5.57
CA LEU A 142 -0.58 9.12 5.71
C LEU A 142 -0.84 7.81 4.96
N ALA A 143 -2.05 7.25 5.07
CA ALA A 143 -2.39 5.98 4.43
C ALA A 143 -2.29 6.06 2.89
N LYS A 144 -2.78 7.16 2.32
CA LYS A 144 -2.71 7.48 0.89
C LYS A 144 -1.25 7.65 0.44
N TYR A 145 -0.47 8.42 1.19
CA TYR A 145 0.95 8.64 0.88
C TYR A 145 1.75 7.34 0.87
N LEU A 146 1.60 6.48 1.89
CA LEU A 146 2.31 5.21 1.96
C LEU A 146 1.93 4.27 0.80
N PHE A 147 0.65 4.25 0.43
CA PHE A 147 0.16 3.51 -0.74
C PHE A 147 0.81 3.99 -2.04
N ASP A 148 0.84 5.31 -2.24
CA ASP A 148 1.39 5.93 -3.44
C ASP A 148 2.90 5.64 -3.58
N ILE A 149 3.66 5.69 -2.49
CA ILE A 149 5.09 5.33 -2.51
C ILE A 149 5.28 3.85 -2.84
N LYS A 150 4.52 2.98 -2.18
CA LYS A 150 4.61 1.52 -2.36
C LYS A 150 4.32 1.09 -3.80
N HIS A 151 3.26 1.62 -4.41
CA HIS A 151 2.74 1.12 -5.69
C HIS A 151 3.03 2.01 -6.89
N HIS A 152 3.16 3.32 -6.71
CA HIS A 152 3.16 4.27 -7.82
C HIS A 152 4.47 5.05 -7.99
N ALA A 153 5.36 5.06 -7.01
CA ALA A 153 6.64 5.75 -7.15
C ALA A 153 7.56 5.05 -8.17
N ILE A 154 7.95 5.78 -9.23
CA ILE A 154 8.73 5.23 -10.36
C ILE A 154 10.25 5.38 -10.16
N ASN A 155 10.70 6.32 -9.32
CA ASN A 155 12.13 6.63 -9.11
C ASN A 155 12.59 6.50 -7.65
N VAL A 156 12.02 5.53 -6.94
CA VAL A 156 12.32 5.29 -5.53
C VAL A 156 12.94 3.90 -5.39
N ASN A 157 14.01 3.79 -4.61
CA ASN A 157 14.70 2.52 -4.40
C ASN A 157 13.78 1.50 -3.71
N LYS A 158 14.11 0.20 -3.85
CA LYS A 158 13.29 -0.88 -3.28
C LYS A 158 13.13 -0.76 -1.76
N GLY A 159 14.18 -0.35 -1.04
CA GLY A 159 14.15 -0.19 0.41
C GLY A 159 13.05 0.76 0.88
N VAL A 160 12.95 1.94 0.26
CA VAL A 160 11.90 2.93 0.60
C VAL A 160 10.49 2.40 0.31
N LYS A 161 10.30 1.58 -0.74
CA LYS A 161 9.02 0.91 -0.99
C LYS A 161 8.68 -0.12 0.09
N ASP A 162 9.68 -0.89 0.54
CA ASP A 162 9.52 -1.89 1.61
C ASP A 162 9.22 -1.21 2.96
N GLU A 163 9.86 -0.08 3.24
CA GLU A 163 9.60 0.78 4.41
C GLU A 163 8.17 1.34 4.37
N ALA A 164 7.71 1.84 3.21
CA ALA A 164 6.34 2.30 3.01
C ALA A 164 5.32 1.19 3.29
N ALA A 165 5.57 -0.01 2.74
CA ALA A 165 4.69 -1.17 2.94
C ALA A 165 4.61 -1.58 4.41
N SER A 166 5.74 -1.50 5.12
CA SER A 166 5.82 -1.86 6.53
C SER A 166 5.09 -0.86 7.42
N LEU A 167 5.25 0.44 7.16
CA LEU A 167 4.50 1.49 7.86
C LEU A 167 3.00 1.41 7.58
N GLN A 168 2.61 1.08 6.35
CA GLN A 168 1.21 0.92 5.97
C GLN A 168 0.55 -0.24 6.72
N VAL A 169 1.24 -1.38 6.83
CA VAL A 169 0.75 -2.51 7.63
C VAL A 169 0.66 -2.16 9.12
N ALA A 170 1.63 -1.43 9.66
CA ALA A 170 1.58 -1.00 11.05
C ALA A 170 0.38 -0.06 11.32
N GLN A 171 0.05 0.81 10.35
CA GLN A 171 -1.16 1.62 10.39
C GLN A 171 -2.45 0.78 10.35
N PHE A 172 -2.53 -0.23 9.49
CA PHE A 172 -3.67 -1.14 9.46
C PHE A 172 -3.85 -1.92 10.76
N ILE A 173 -2.75 -2.38 11.36
CA ILE A 173 -2.79 -3.08 12.64
C ILE A 173 -3.30 -2.14 13.74
N LYS A 174 -2.86 -0.88 13.76
CA LYS A 174 -3.38 0.14 14.67
C LYS A 174 -4.90 0.29 14.50
N TRP A 175 -5.38 0.49 13.27
CA TRP A 175 -6.82 0.56 12.97
C TRP A 175 -7.60 -0.66 13.48
N ILE A 176 -7.05 -1.86 13.30
CA ILE A 176 -7.69 -3.10 13.76
C ILE A 176 -7.79 -3.15 15.29
N TYR A 177 -6.73 -2.76 16.01
CA TYR A 177 -6.73 -2.67 17.47
C TYR A 177 -7.70 -1.60 17.99
N GLU A 178 -7.85 -0.50 17.26
CA GLU A 178 -8.83 0.56 17.56
C GLU A 178 -10.27 0.18 17.15
N GLY A 179 -10.48 -1.03 16.61
CA GLY A 179 -11.80 -1.52 16.22
C GLY A 179 -12.35 -0.89 14.94
N VAL A 180 -11.51 -0.22 14.14
CA VAL A 180 -11.90 0.32 12.84
C VAL A 180 -12.30 -0.84 11.93
N THR A 181 -13.48 -0.73 11.32
CA THR A 181 -14.01 -1.75 10.39
C THR A 181 -13.74 -1.35 8.94
N PRO A 182 -13.81 -2.30 7.99
CA PRO A 182 -13.72 -1.98 6.56
C PRO A 182 -14.69 -0.86 6.15
N SER A 183 -15.92 -0.88 6.66
CA SER A 183 -16.91 0.16 6.42
C SER A 183 -16.43 1.56 6.86
N LYS A 184 -15.71 1.65 7.98
CA LYS A 184 -15.20 2.94 8.48
C LYS A 184 -13.98 3.42 7.70
N VAL A 185 -13.10 2.51 7.26
CA VAL A 185 -11.99 2.86 6.36
C VAL A 185 -12.52 3.39 5.03
N ARG A 186 -13.55 2.74 4.49
CA ARG A 186 -14.23 3.19 3.27
C ARG A 186 -14.79 4.61 3.39
N GLU A 187 -15.43 4.93 4.52
CA GLU A 187 -15.91 6.28 4.82
C GLU A 187 -14.74 7.28 4.95
N LYS A 188 -13.70 6.93 5.71
CA LYS A 188 -12.51 7.77 5.95
C LYS A 188 -11.76 8.12 4.65
N LEU A 189 -11.69 7.18 3.70
CA LEU A 189 -11.01 7.37 2.42
C LEU A 189 -11.93 7.87 1.29
N ASP A 190 -13.21 8.13 1.61
CA ASP A 190 -14.27 8.49 0.65
C ASP A 190 -14.33 7.54 -0.55
N VAL A 191 -14.18 6.24 -0.29
CA VAL A 191 -14.23 5.18 -1.31
C VAL A 191 -15.69 4.80 -1.55
N ARG A 192 -16.36 5.50 -2.47
CA ARG A 192 -17.78 5.26 -2.76
C ARG A 192 -17.98 4.22 -3.87
N PRO A 193 -19.07 3.43 -3.84
CA PRO A 193 -19.41 2.49 -4.91
C PRO A 193 -19.38 3.08 -6.31
N GLU A 194 -19.83 4.33 -6.44
CA GLU A 194 -19.88 5.05 -7.72
C GLU A 194 -18.50 5.46 -8.25
N THR A 195 -17.47 5.40 -7.39
CA THR A 195 -16.11 5.86 -7.66
C THR A 195 -15.05 4.77 -7.58
N TRP A 196 -15.41 3.51 -7.25
CA TRP A 196 -14.46 2.41 -7.04
C TRP A 196 -13.40 2.32 -8.14
N SER A 197 -13.82 2.22 -9.40
CA SER A 197 -12.87 2.12 -10.53
C SER A 197 -12.06 3.39 -10.86
N ARG A 198 -12.29 4.50 -10.15
CA ARG A 198 -11.60 5.79 -10.39
C ARG A 198 -10.87 6.32 -9.16
N ASN A 199 -11.17 5.84 -7.96
CA ASN A 199 -10.51 6.26 -6.74
C ASN A 199 -9.26 5.39 -6.54
N PRO A 200 -8.03 5.93 -6.70
CA PRO A 200 -6.80 5.16 -6.56
C PRO A 200 -6.63 4.55 -5.16
N TYR A 201 -7.36 5.08 -4.16
CA TYR A 201 -7.29 4.63 -2.78
C TYR A 201 -8.26 3.51 -2.43
N GLU A 202 -9.03 2.99 -3.41
CA GLU A 202 -9.69 1.68 -3.26
C GLU A 202 -8.67 0.60 -2.88
N GLY A 203 -7.46 0.64 -3.45
CA GLY A 203 -6.39 -0.30 -3.11
C GLY A 203 -6.02 -0.29 -1.62
N VAL A 204 -6.09 0.87 -0.95
CA VAL A 204 -5.84 0.97 0.50
C VAL A 204 -6.94 0.26 1.29
N TYR A 205 -8.21 0.47 0.91
CA TYR A 205 -9.36 -0.20 1.51
C TYR A 205 -9.27 -1.71 1.32
N ASP A 206 -8.90 -2.15 0.14
CA ASP A 206 -8.76 -3.56 -0.23
C ASP A 206 -7.66 -4.26 0.56
N GLU A 207 -6.48 -3.65 0.66
CA GLU A 207 -5.39 -4.18 1.47
C GLU A 207 -5.77 -4.27 2.95
N PHE A 208 -6.38 -3.21 3.49
CA PHE A 208 -6.86 -3.21 4.87
C PHE A 208 -7.89 -4.33 5.10
N THR A 209 -8.88 -4.45 4.22
CA THR A 209 -9.98 -5.43 4.35
C THR A 209 -9.45 -6.86 4.34
N ARG A 210 -8.46 -7.15 3.49
CA ARG A 210 -7.76 -8.44 3.49
C ARG A 210 -7.09 -8.73 4.84
N GLY A 211 -6.31 -7.78 5.36
CA GLY A 211 -5.67 -7.91 6.68
C GLY A 211 -6.68 -8.08 7.82
N TYR A 212 -7.77 -7.31 7.80
CA TYR A 212 -8.85 -7.35 8.78
C TYR A 212 -9.51 -8.73 8.85
N ILE A 213 -9.86 -9.31 7.69
CA ILE A 213 -10.48 -10.63 7.60
C ILE A 213 -9.54 -11.71 8.14
N ALA A 214 -8.25 -11.66 7.76
CA ALA A 214 -7.25 -12.62 8.20
C ALA A 214 -7.04 -12.63 9.73
N ILE A 215 -7.07 -11.45 10.37
CA ILE A 215 -6.94 -11.32 11.83
C ILE A 215 -8.20 -11.80 12.55
N ARG A 216 -9.39 -11.39 12.08
CA ARG A 216 -10.66 -11.72 12.73
C ARG A 216 -11.07 -13.19 12.58
N SER A 217 -10.72 -13.85 11.47
CA SER A 217 -11.02 -15.27 11.28
C SER A 217 -10.29 -16.15 12.30
N LYS A 218 -9.00 -15.90 12.56
CA LYS A 218 -8.20 -16.59 13.58
C LYS A 218 -8.74 -16.40 14.99
N SER A 219 -9.19 -15.18 15.33
CA SER A 219 -9.80 -14.90 16.65
C SER A 219 -11.11 -15.67 16.88
N ARG A 220 -11.78 -16.14 15.82
CA ARG A 220 -13.04 -16.87 15.88
C ARG A 220 -12.87 -18.39 15.75
N SER A 221 -11.67 -18.87 15.43
CA SER A 221 -11.38 -20.32 15.45
C SER A 221 -11.35 -20.77 16.92
N PRO A 222 -12.29 -21.63 17.37
CA PRO A 222 -12.16 -22.25 18.68
C PRO A 222 -10.86 -23.06 18.69
N VAL A 223 -10.06 -22.92 19.75
CA VAL A 223 -9.00 -23.88 20.05
C VAL A 223 -9.70 -25.23 20.12
N ALA A 224 -9.46 -26.11 19.15
CA ALA A 224 -9.86 -27.49 19.27
C ALA A 224 -9.04 -28.07 20.44
N ILE A 225 -9.71 -28.26 21.57
CA ILE A 225 -9.21 -28.98 22.74
C ILE A 225 -9.43 -30.47 22.49
#